data_AF-A0A4Q5NW88-F1
#
_entry.id   AF-A0A4Q5NW88-F1
#
_cell.length_a   1.000
_cell.length_b   1.000
_cell.length_c   1.000
_cell.angle_alpha   90.00
_cell.angle_beta   90.00
_cell.angle_gamma   90.00
#
_symmetry.space_group_name_H-M   'P 1'
#
loop_
_entity.id
_entity.type
_entity.pdbx_description
1 polymer ?
#
loop_
_entity_poly.entity_id
_entity_poly.type
_entity_poly.pdbx_seq_one_letter_code
_entity_poly.pdbx_strand_id
1 'polypeptide(L)'
;MTNLRLEIPRDATPDELADVALALLSEPDVFAAFEAGVPIIEEEAPAFADHITAFDTSPEPTAPSWWGKALGILSKAIRPGGPAHAGLSIEEVEAKQSAAFPALRDLQDGLVHDLESNLDGWDAALQLARAGDATGQLSLDGALDLQERVWRIVERDARSVLREAYREAWMRGREAAGVHSPMRADEKRQLEKMYRAQQNYFLNLLKDKEHGTGKMPFPQRIAMYGAALRAAFYAGQVLADLSGDVFYQWTLGAQEHCSDCLKLARSGRWRSGVYSAKELSRIGVFPGSGDTQCVTKCGCTLHRCARPKEKPKGGALASLDLIGPHGNSFAGNGRFGRTALANAVARYGWTHKGKR
;
A
#
# COMPACT_ATOMS: atom_id res chain seq x y z
N MET A 1 53.26 3.44 -3.06
CA MET A 1 51.99 3.53 -2.30
C MET A 1 50.88 3.42 -3.31
N THR A 2 50.13 2.32 -3.26
CA THR A 2 49.00 2.05 -4.16
C THR A 2 47.78 2.68 -3.51
N ASN A 3 47.24 3.75 -4.10
CA ASN A 3 46.03 4.38 -3.57
C ASN A 3 44.88 3.39 -3.68
N LEU A 4 44.34 2.97 -2.55
CA LEU A 4 43.16 2.11 -2.52
C LEU A 4 41.95 3.00 -2.78
N ARG A 5 41.38 2.90 -3.98
CA ARG A 5 40.24 3.71 -4.42
C ARG A 5 38.97 2.92 -4.17
N LEU A 6 38.14 3.39 -3.23
CA LEU A 6 36.77 2.92 -3.08
C LEU A 6 35.86 3.70 -4.01
N GLU A 7 35.49 3.07 -5.10
CA GLU A 7 34.41 3.55 -5.95
C GLU A 7 33.11 2.93 -5.41
N ILE A 8 32.38 3.70 -4.59
CA ILE A 8 31.00 3.36 -4.24
C ILE A 8 30.12 3.93 -5.35
N PRO A 9 29.43 3.11 -6.16
CA PRO A 9 28.55 3.60 -7.20
C PRO A 9 27.47 4.52 -6.63
N ARG A 10 27.12 5.60 -7.35
CA ARG A 10 26.03 6.53 -6.93
C ARG A 10 24.67 5.83 -6.84
N ASP A 11 24.54 4.72 -7.53
CA ASP A 11 23.38 3.84 -7.64
C ASP A 11 23.52 2.55 -6.82
N ALA A 12 24.53 2.45 -5.95
CA ALA A 12 24.71 1.30 -5.07
C ALA A 12 23.45 1.06 -4.23
N THR A 13 22.97 -0.18 -4.28
CA THR A 13 21.88 -0.71 -3.45
C THR A 13 22.33 -0.85 -2.00
N PRO A 14 21.39 -0.92 -1.02
CA PRO A 14 21.75 -1.17 0.38
C PRO A 14 22.57 -2.45 0.58
N ASP A 15 22.27 -3.51 -0.16
CA ASP A 15 23.03 -4.77 -0.11
C ASP A 15 24.45 -4.59 -0.65
N GLU A 16 24.63 -3.86 -1.77
CA GLU A 16 25.97 -3.54 -2.28
C GLU A 16 26.76 -2.65 -1.32
N LEU A 17 26.11 -1.72 -0.61
CA LEU A 17 26.76 -0.91 0.42
C LEU A 17 27.14 -1.75 1.63
N ALA A 18 26.30 -2.71 2.02
CA ALA A 18 26.58 -3.65 3.10
C ALA A 18 27.73 -4.59 2.73
N ASP A 19 27.76 -5.10 1.51
CA ASP A 19 28.84 -5.95 0.98
C ASP A 19 30.15 -5.19 0.84
N VAL A 20 30.12 -3.93 0.39
CA VAL A 20 31.29 -3.05 0.40
C VAL A 20 31.77 -2.84 1.83
N ALA A 21 30.88 -2.52 2.78
CA ALA A 21 31.26 -2.35 4.18
C ALA A 21 31.85 -3.64 4.78
N LEU A 22 31.27 -4.80 4.49
CA LEU A 22 31.79 -6.10 4.95
C LEU A 22 33.15 -6.39 4.33
N ALA A 23 33.32 -6.17 3.02
CA ALA A 23 34.57 -6.39 2.30
C ALA A 23 35.70 -5.53 2.89
N LEU A 24 35.41 -4.25 3.19
CA LEU A 24 36.35 -3.33 3.82
C LEU A 24 36.76 -3.76 5.23
N LEU A 25 35.84 -4.34 6.00
CA LEU A 25 36.11 -4.83 7.34
C LEU A 25 36.86 -6.17 7.34
N SER A 26 36.86 -6.91 6.22
CA SER A 26 37.49 -8.23 6.10
C SER A 26 38.90 -8.23 5.49
N GLU A 27 39.33 -7.13 4.85
CA GLU A 27 40.65 -7.00 4.22
C GLU A 27 41.66 -6.30 5.17
N PRO A 28 42.68 -7.01 5.70
CA PRO A 28 43.58 -6.47 6.72
C PRO A 28 44.43 -5.28 6.23
N ASP A 29 44.74 -5.22 4.93
CA ASP A 29 45.52 -4.14 4.32
C ASP A 29 44.69 -2.87 4.09
N VAL A 30 43.37 -3.00 3.93
CA VAL A 30 42.43 -1.88 3.83
C VAL A 30 42.28 -1.22 5.19
N PHE A 31 42.18 -2.02 6.25
CA PHE A 31 42.15 -1.52 7.63
C PHE A 31 43.44 -0.75 7.98
N ALA A 32 44.60 -1.26 7.56
CA ALA A 32 45.90 -0.60 7.74
C ALA A 32 46.05 0.68 6.90
N ALA A 33 45.54 0.71 5.66
CA ALA A 33 45.50 1.91 4.82
C ALA A 33 44.51 2.97 5.35
N PHE A 34 43.45 2.53 6.02
CA PHE A 34 42.47 3.36 6.71
C PHE A 34 43.07 3.99 7.98
N GLU A 35 43.90 3.27 8.75
CA GLU A 35 44.72 3.85 9.84
C GLU A 35 45.69 4.93 9.36
N ALA A 36 46.11 4.88 8.09
CA ALA A 36 47.11 5.78 7.51
C ALA A 36 46.54 7.09 6.92
N GLY A 37 45.22 7.31 6.93
CA GLY A 37 44.61 8.63 6.61
C GLY A 37 44.69 9.07 5.13
N VAL A 38 44.54 8.14 4.18
CA VAL A 38 44.60 8.45 2.74
C VAL A 38 43.27 9.07 2.25
N PRO A 39 43.28 10.24 1.57
CA PRO A 39 42.06 10.93 1.12
C PRO A 39 41.42 10.28 -0.12
N ILE A 40 40.08 10.29 -0.15
CA ILE A 40 39.24 9.75 -1.25
C ILE A 40 38.83 10.91 -2.18
N ILE A 41 38.90 10.70 -3.50
CA ILE A 41 38.53 11.68 -4.54
C ILE A 41 37.37 11.12 -5.38
N GLU A 42 36.26 11.86 -5.49
CA GLU A 42 35.08 11.51 -6.31
C GLU A 42 35.13 12.15 -7.71
N GLU A 43 34.70 11.41 -8.74
CA GLU A 43 34.44 11.92 -10.10
C GLU A 43 33.10 11.36 -10.63
N GLU A 44 32.34 12.18 -11.38
CA GLU A 44 30.97 11.88 -11.83
C GLU A 44 30.91 11.13 -13.18
N ALA A 45 30.00 10.16 -13.32
CA ALA A 45 29.67 9.48 -14.58
C ALA A 45 28.28 9.91 -15.13
N PRO A 46 28.07 9.88 -16.47
CA PRO A 46 26.91 10.47 -17.13
C PRO A 46 25.70 9.53 -17.28
N ALA A 47 24.52 10.13 -17.41
CA ALA A 47 23.20 9.50 -17.47
C ALA A 47 22.80 8.94 -18.86
N PHE A 48 21.96 7.90 -18.88
CA PHE A 48 21.30 7.34 -20.06
C PHE A 48 19.77 7.27 -19.89
N ALA A 49 19.02 7.54 -20.97
CA ALA A 49 17.56 7.59 -21.00
C ALA A 49 16.93 6.84 -22.20
N ASP A 50 15.76 6.24 -21.90
CA ASP A 50 14.52 5.94 -22.67
C ASP A 50 14.48 5.05 -23.92
N HIS A 51 13.53 4.08 -23.88
CA HIS A 51 12.60 3.77 -24.98
C HIS A 51 11.35 2.98 -24.49
N ILE A 52 10.13 3.47 -24.79
CA ILE A 52 8.86 2.70 -24.77
C ILE A 52 8.04 3.05 -26.03
N THR A 53 7.52 2.04 -26.72
CA THR A 53 6.67 2.15 -27.92
C THR A 53 5.19 1.91 -27.62
N ALA A 54 4.32 2.59 -28.38
CA ALA A 54 2.86 2.62 -28.23
C ALA A 54 2.15 1.53 -29.08
N PHE A 55 0.99 1.07 -28.62
CA PHE A 55 0.10 0.13 -29.33
C PHE A 55 -1.14 0.83 -29.90
N ASP A 56 -1.55 0.31 -31.07
CA ASP A 56 -2.64 0.74 -31.95
C ASP A 56 -4.02 0.19 -31.52
N THR A 57 -5.09 0.96 -31.75
CA THR A 57 -6.48 0.56 -31.48
C THR A 57 -7.39 0.92 -32.64
N SER A 58 -7.94 -0.09 -33.31
CA SER A 58 -9.02 0.06 -34.30
C SER A 58 -10.37 -0.44 -33.75
N PRO A 59 -11.52 0.16 -34.17
CA PRO A 59 -12.83 -0.14 -33.58
C PRO A 59 -13.67 -1.13 -34.41
N GLU A 60 -14.53 -1.89 -33.73
CA GLU A 60 -15.51 -2.80 -34.33
C GLU A 60 -16.99 -2.38 -34.10
N PRO A 61 -17.95 -2.91 -34.89
CA PRO A 61 -19.21 -2.25 -35.22
C PRO A 61 -20.39 -2.56 -34.26
N THR A 62 -21.47 -1.79 -34.45
CA THR A 62 -22.61 -1.65 -33.53
C THR A 62 -23.78 -2.61 -33.82
N ALA A 63 -24.47 -3.07 -32.76
CA ALA A 63 -25.66 -3.93 -32.81
C ALA A 63 -26.92 -3.26 -32.20
N PRO A 64 -28.16 -3.71 -32.52
CA PRO A 64 -29.40 -2.96 -32.32
C PRO A 64 -29.98 -2.91 -30.89
N SER A 65 -30.82 -1.90 -30.64
CA SER A 65 -31.04 -1.24 -29.34
C SER A 65 -32.08 -1.85 -28.38
N TRP A 66 -32.84 -2.89 -28.73
CA TRP A 66 -33.91 -3.42 -27.86
C TRP A 66 -33.55 -4.69 -27.06
N TRP A 67 -32.45 -5.37 -27.40
CA TRP A 67 -31.84 -6.42 -26.56
C TRP A 67 -31.00 -5.86 -25.39
N GLY A 68 -30.65 -4.57 -25.43
CA GLY A 68 -29.70 -3.94 -24.51
C GLY A 68 -30.17 -3.71 -23.07
N LYS A 69 -31.45 -3.92 -22.74
CA LYS A 69 -31.98 -3.64 -21.39
C LYS A 69 -32.05 -4.87 -20.47
N ALA A 70 -32.44 -6.03 -20.98
CA ALA A 70 -32.45 -7.28 -20.20
C ALA A 70 -31.06 -7.92 -20.14
N LEU A 71 -30.30 -7.84 -21.24
CA LEU A 71 -28.87 -8.15 -21.20
C LEU A 71 -28.08 -7.06 -20.51
N GLY A 72 -28.44 -5.77 -20.53
CA GLY A 72 -27.60 -4.70 -19.96
C GLY A 72 -27.26 -4.80 -18.47
N ILE A 73 -27.98 -5.62 -17.69
CA ILE A 73 -27.67 -5.88 -16.26
C ILE A 73 -26.90 -7.20 -16.09
N LEU A 74 -27.08 -8.18 -16.98
CA LEU A 74 -26.34 -9.46 -16.97
C LEU A 74 -25.07 -9.44 -17.86
N SER A 75 -25.01 -8.61 -18.89
CA SER A 75 -23.94 -8.49 -19.89
C SER A 75 -22.90 -7.41 -19.56
N LYS A 76 -23.20 -6.49 -18.63
CA LYS A 76 -22.25 -5.45 -18.20
C LYS A 76 -21.18 -5.98 -17.25
N ALA A 77 -21.39 -7.13 -16.61
CA ALA A 77 -20.41 -7.80 -15.77
C ALA A 77 -20.06 -9.22 -16.24
N ILE A 78 -20.84 -9.81 -17.16
CA ILE A 78 -20.72 -11.22 -17.57
C ILE A 78 -20.85 -11.35 -19.09
N ARG A 79 -20.12 -10.50 -19.84
CA ARG A 79 -19.56 -11.01 -21.11
C ARG A 79 -18.14 -11.42 -20.78
N PRO A 80 -17.76 -12.71 -20.98
CA PRO A 80 -16.36 -13.06 -21.14
C PRO A 80 -15.72 -12.04 -22.09
N GLY A 81 -14.63 -11.40 -21.66
CA GLY A 81 -13.98 -10.32 -22.41
C GLY A 81 -14.59 -8.90 -22.34
N GLY A 82 -15.47 -8.61 -21.38
CA GLY A 82 -15.87 -7.22 -21.10
C GLY A 82 -14.70 -6.33 -20.64
N PRO A 83 -14.77 -4.99 -20.76
CA PRO A 83 -13.67 -4.08 -20.39
C PRO A 83 -13.16 -4.22 -18.95
N ALA A 84 -14.02 -4.70 -18.04
CA ALA A 84 -13.65 -4.99 -16.65
C ALA A 84 -12.76 -6.23 -16.52
N HIS A 85 -13.01 -7.27 -17.32
CA HIS A 85 -12.24 -8.52 -17.32
C HIS A 85 -10.97 -8.44 -18.17
N ALA A 86 -10.76 -7.33 -18.88
CA ALA A 86 -9.59 -7.11 -19.76
C ALA A 86 -9.36 -8.24 -20.77
N GLY A 87 -10.43 -8.85 -21.28
CA GLY A 87 -10.33 -9.96 -22.24
C GLY A 87 -10.27 -11.36 -21.64
N LEU A 88 -10.14 -11.50 -20.31
CA LEU A 88 -9.99 -12.79 -19.64
C LEU A 88 -11.27 -13.64 -19.69
N SER A 89 -11.09 -14.96 -19.66
CA SER A 89 -12.15 -15.95 -19.47
C SER A 89 -12.67 -15.96 -18.02
N ILE A 90 -13.82 -16.60 -17.79
CA ILE A 90 -14.40 -16.70 -16.43
C ILE A 90 -13.47 -17.53 -15.54
N GLU A 91 -12.95 -18.64 -16.05
CA GLU A 91 -12.03 -19.51 -15.33
C GLU A 91 -10.72 -18.78 -14.95
N GLU A 92 -10.19 -17.95 -15.85
CA GLU A 92 -9.01 -17.12 -15.58
C GLU A 92 -9.26 -16.07 -14.49
N VAL A 93 -10.45 -15.46 -14.50
CA VAL A 93 -10.87 -14.50 -13.46
C VAL A 93 -11.00 -15.20 -12.12
N GLU A 94 -11.66 -16.36 -12.06
CA GLU A 94 -11.81 -17.15 -10.83
C GLU A 94 -10.46 -17.63 -10.27
N ALA A 95 -9.56 -18.06 -11.14
CA ALA A 95 -8.19 -18.43 -10.76
C ALA A 95 -7.44 -17.23 -10.15
N LYS A 96 -7.49 -16.06 -10.79
CA LYS A 96 -6.87 -14.83 -10.27
C LYS A 96 -7.49 -14.37 -8.96
N GLN A 97 -8.81 -14.46 -8.81
CA GLN A 97 -9.50 -14.14 -7.56
C GLN A 97 -9.04 -15.05 -6.41
N SER A 98 -8.89 -16.34 -6.69
CA SER A 98 -8.44 -17.34 -5.71
C SER A 98 -6.97 -17.13 -5.33
N ALA A 99 -6.12 -16.70 -6.28
CA ALA A 99 -4.71 -16.45 -6.06
C ALA A 99 -4.41 -15.09 -5.36
N ALA A 100 -5.37 -14.16 -5.35
CA ALA A 100 -5.14 -12.80 -4.86
C ALA A 100 -4.80 -12.72 -3.36
N PHE A 101 -5.38 -13.58 -2.52
CA PHE A 101 -5.11 -13.61 -1.09
C PHE A 101 -3.76 -14.24 -0.72
N PRO A 102 -3.37 -15.40 -1.27
CA PRO A 102 -2.01 -15.91 -1.15
C PRO A 102 -0.97 -14.88 -1.62
N ALA A 103 -1.15 -14.28 -2.80
CA ALA A 103 -0.24 -13.27 -3.32
C ALA A 103 -0.15 -12.03 -2.41
N LEU A 104 -1.25 -11.63 -1.78
CA LEU A 104 -1.21 -10.57 -0.78
C LEU A 104 -0.32 -10.96 0.40
N ARG A 105 -0.41 -12.20 0.91
CA ARG A 105 0.44 -12.64 2.03
C ARG A 105 1.92 -12.60 1.66
N ASP A 106 2.28 -13.15 0.50
CA ASP A 106 3.66 -13.15 0.02
C ASP A 106 4.19 -11.72 -0.09
N LEU A 107 3.36 -10.79 -0.57
CA LEU A 107 3.68 -9.36 -0.63
C LEU A 107 3.84 -8.71 0.76
N GLN A 108 3.09 -9.15 1.77
CA GLN A 108 3.25 -8.68 3.14
C GLN A 108 4.59 -9.10 3.73
N ASP A 109 4.98 -10.35 3.51
CA ASP A 109 6.23 -10.91 4.01
C ASP A 109 7.42 -10.26 3.29
N GLY A 110 7.34 -10.08 1.97
CA GLY A 110 8.34 -9.36 1.18
C GLY A 110 8.52 -7.91 1.64
N LEU A 111 7.43 -7.16 1.84
CA LEU A 111 7.51 -5.79 2.36
C LEU A 111 8.17 -5.73 3.75
N VAL A 112 7.86 -6.67 4.63
CA VAL A 112 8.47 -6.72 5.97
C VAL A 112 9.98 -6.95 5.83
N HIS A 113 10.38 -7.92 5.02
CA HIS A 113 11.79 -8.23 4.76
C HIS A 113 12.54 -7.01 4.19
N ASP A 114 12.01 -6.35 3.16
CA ASP A 114 12.63 -5.19 2.54
C ASP A 114 12.81 -4.02 3.53
N LEU A 115 11.83 -3.80 4.42
CA LEU A 115 11.92 -2.75 5.44
C LEU A 115 12.87 -3.11 6.58
N GLU A 116 13.00 -4.40 6.92
CA GLU A 116 14.02 -4.89 7.85
C GLU A 116 15.43 -4.69 7.28
N SER A 117 15.67 -5.09 6.03
CA SER A 117 16.95 -4.86 5.34
C SER A 117 17.33 -3.37 5.30
N ASN A 118 16.38 -2.49 4.96
CA ASN A 118 16.58 -1.04 5.01
C ASN A 118 16.96 -0.54 6.42
N LEU A 119 16.39 -1.14 7.47
CA LEU A 119 16.68 -0.76 8.86
C LEU A 119 18.06 -1.25 9.31
N ASP A 120 18.45 -2.44 8.87
CA ASP A 120 19.76 -3.03 9.16
C ASP A 120 20.87 -2.25 8.44
N GLY A 121 20.65 -1.83 7.20
CA GLY A 121 21.57 -0.94 6.47
C GLY A 121 21.76 0.40 7.17
N TRP A 122 20.69 0.96 7.75
CA TRP A 122 20.77 2.15 8.59
C TRP A 122 21.60 1.91 9.88
N ASP A 123 21.41 0.79 10.55
CA ASP A 123 22.18 0.43 11.74
C ASP A 123 23.68 0.28 11.45
N ALA A 124 24.02 -0.42 10.36
CA ALA A 124 25.40 -0.62 9.94
C ALA A 124 26.09 0.73 9.66
N ALA A 125 25.42 1.64 8.97
CA ALA A 125 25.93 2.98 8.71
C ALA A 125 26.13 3.81 10.00
N LEU A 126 25.19 3.76 10.94
CA LEU A 126 25.33 4.44 12.22
C LEU A 126 26.52 3.87 13.03
N GLN A 127 26.74 2.56 12.97
CA GLN A 127 27.89 1.93 13.62
C GLN A 127 29.21 2.38 12.98
N LEU A 128 29.28 2.43 11.64
CA LEU A 128 30.47 2.89 10.93
C LEU A 128 30.78 4.37 11.21
N ALA A 129 29.78 5.24 11.20
CA ALA A 129 29.95 6.67 11.51
C ALA A 129 30.50 6.86 12.94
N ARG A 130 29.98 6.11 13.92
CA ARG A 130 30.47 6.12 15.31
C ARG A 130 31.88 5.56 15.45
N ALA A 131 32.21 4.51 14.69
CA ALA A 131 33.54 3.92 14.71
C ALA A 131 34.59 4.89 14.13
N GLY A 132 34.30 5.53 13.00
CA GLY A 132 35.21 6.50 12.38
C GLY A 132 35.42 7.77 13.20
N ASP A 133 34.42 8.22 13.96
CA ASP A 133 34.57 9.29 14.96
C ASP A 133 35.50 8.84 16.11
N ALA A 134 35.30 7.62 16.63
CA ALA A 134 36.11 7.08 17.73
C ALA A 134 37.59 6.87 17.36
N THR A 135 37.90 6.57 16.10
CA THR A 135 39.28 6.40 15.61
C THR A 135 39.91 7.69 15.11
N GLY A 136 39.14 8.79 15.01
CA GLY A 136 39.59 10.05 14.41
C GLY A 136 39.79 9.99 12.89
N GLN A 137 39.32 8.92 12.24
CA GLN A 137 39.43 8.72 10.78
C GLN A 137 38.38 9.52 10.01
N LEU A 138 37.25 9.80 10.65
CA LEU A 138 36.25 10.74 10.15
C LEU A 138 36.29 11.99 11.02
N SER A 139 36.34 13.16 10.38
CA SER A 139 35.94 14.39 11.07
C SER A 139 34.48 14.26 11.49
N LEU A 140 34.09 14.97 12.55
CA LEU A 140 32.70 15.04 12.98
C LEU A 140 31.77 15.43 11.80
N ASP A 141 32.19 16.38 10.97
CA ASP A 141 31.46 16.79 9.77
C ASP A 141 31.34 15.65 8.74
N GLY A 142 32.38 14.84 8.57
CA GLY A 142 32.37 13.68 7.68
C GLY A 142 31.44 12.56 8.18
N ALA A 143 31.40 12.32 9.50
CA ALA A 143 30.47 11.36 10.09
C ALA A 143 29.01 11.81 9.94
N LEU A 144 28.74 13.11 10.10
CA LEU A 144 27.40 13.69 9.91
C LEU A 144 26.96 13.65 8.44
N ASP A 145 27.85 13.97 7.49
CA ASP A 145 27.54 13.87 6.05
C ASP A 145 27.25 12.42 5.64
N LEU A 146 28.06 11.46 6.10
CA LEU A 146 27.82 10.04 5.85
C LEU A 146 26.46 9.60 6.39
N GLN A 147 26.12 9.98 7.63
CA GLN A 147 24.82 9.68 8.23
C GLN A 147 23.68 10.28 7.41
N GLU A 148 23.78 11.53 6.96
CA GLU A 148 22.76 12.17 6.14
C GLU A 148 22.61 11.51 4.75
N ARG A 149 23.72 11.13 4.11
CA ARG A 149 23.71 10.40 2.83
C ARG A 149 22.98 9.06 2.95
N VAL A 150 23.32 8.27 3.96
CA VAL A 150 22.66 6.98 4.22
C VAL A 150 21.18 7.19 4.54
N TRP A 151 20.85 8.18 5.37
CA TRP A 151 19.46 8.52 5.67
C TRP A 151 18.65 8.73 4.40
N ARG A 152 19.16 9.54 3.46
CA ARG A 152 18.47 9.84 2.19
C ARG A 152 18.27 8.59 1.33
N ILE A 153 19.25 7.67 1.32
CA ILE A 153 19.16 6.39 0.58
C ILE A 153 18.06 5.51 1.20
N VAL A 154 18.13 5.25 2.50
CA VAL A 154 17.15 4.44 3.23
C VAL A 154 15.74 5.03 3.12
N GLU A 155 15.61 6.36 3.25
CA GLU A 155 14.35 7.06 3.06
C GLU A 155 13.80 6.87 1.64
N ARG A 156 14.64 7.06 0.61
CA ARG A 156 14.25 6.91 -0.80
C ARG A 156 13.79 5.48 -1.08
N ASP A 157 14.55 4.49 -0.62
CA ASP A 157 14.32 3.08 -0.91
C ASP A 157 13.06 2.58 -0.17
N ALA A 158 12.91 2.91 1.12
CA ALA A 158 11.69 2.62 1.86
C ALA A 158 10.45 3.29 1.25
N ARG A 159 10.56 4.53 0.77
CA ARG A 159 9.45 5.20 0.06
C ARG A 159 9.08 4.48 -1.23
N SER A 160 10.07 3.96 -1.95
CA SER A 160 9.87 3.22 -3.20
C SER A 160 9.17 1.88 -2.93
N VAL A 161 9.73 1.07 -2.03
CA VAL A 161 9.18 -0.23 -1.62
C VAL A 161 7.75 -0.09 -1.09
N LEU A 162 7.49 0.88 -0.19
CA LEU A 162 6.13 1.12 0.30
C LEU A 162 5.15 1.51 -0.80
N ARG A 163 5.58 2.34 -1.77
CA ARG A 163 4.72 2.76 -2.88
C ARG A 163 4.35 1.57 -3.75
N GLU A 164 5.32 0.75 -4.11
CA GLU A 164 5.09 -0.40 -4.99
C GLU A 164 4.26 -1.48 -4.29
N ALA A 165 4.58 -1.82 -3.04
CA ALA A 165 3.80 -2.80 -2.28
C ALA A 165 2.34 -2.36 -2.11
N TYR A 166 2.08 -1.08 -1.84
CA TYR A 166 0.71 -0.56 -1.76
C TYR A 166 -0.02 -0.63 -3.11
N ARG A 167 0.68 -0.29 -4.20
CA ARG A 167 0.14 -0.38 -5.56
C ARG A 167 -0.21 -1.80 -5.92
N GLU A 168 0.68 -2.76 -5.66
CA GLU A 168 0.44 -4.15 -5.94
C GLU A 168 -0.72 -4.68 -5.09
N ALA A 169 -0.72 -4.45 -3.78
CA ALA A 169 -1.82 -4.86 -2.89
C ALA A 169 -3.18 -4.34 -3.39
N TRP A 170 -3.24 -3.07 -3.82
CA TRP A 170 -4.44 -2.48 -4.41
C TRP A 170 -4.86 -3.21 -5.69
N MET A 171 -3.92 -3.49 -6.60
CA MET A 171 -4.19 -4.22 -7.83
C MET A 171 -4.68 -5.64 -7.55
N ARG A 172 -4.06 -6.37 -6.61
CA ARG A 172 -4.56 -7.69 -6.16
C ARG A 172 -5.99 -7.61 -5.62
N GLY A 173 -6.31 -6.53 -4.89
CA GLY A 173 -7.67 -6.24 -4.46
C GLY A 173 -8.65 -6.12 -5.62
N ARG A 174 -8.27 -5.38 -6.67
CA ARG A 174 -9.09 -5.22 -7.87
C ARG A 174 -9.24 -6.53 -8.65
N GLU A 175 -8.17 -7.33 -8.76
CA GLU A 175 -8.22 -8.69 -9.32
C GLU A 175 -9.19 -9.56 -8.51
N ALA A 176 -9.17 -9.49 -7.18
CA ALA A 176 -10.12 -10.17 -6.31
C ALA A 176 -11.58 -9.71 -6.48
N ALA A 177 -11.81 -8.53 -7.07
CA ALA A 177 -13.13 -8.05 -7.48
C ALA A 177 -13.49 -8.44 -8.93
N GLY A 178 -12.58 -9.08 -9.67
CA GLY A 178 -12.73 -9.38 -11.09
C GLY A 178 -12.53 -8.17 -12.00
N VAL A 179 -11.75 -7.17 -11.57
CA VAL A 179 -11.47 -5.96 -12.35
C VAL A 179 -9.98 -5.89 -12.67
N HIS A 180 -9.65 -6.03 -13.95
CA HIS A 180 -8.28 -6.10 -14.47
C HIS A 180 -7.87 -4.87 -15.29
N SER A 181 -8.79 -3.93 -15.52
CA SER A 181 -8.48 -2.66 -16.19
C SER A 181 -7.48 -1.82 -15.38
N PRO A 182 -6.76 -0.85 -15.96
CA PRO A 182 -5.89 0.06 -15.21
C PRO A 182 -6.63 0.88 -14.14
N MET A 183 -5.92 1.36 -13.10
CA MET A 183 -6.51 2.20 -12.06
C MET A 183 -7.00 3.53 -12.61
N ARG A 184 -8.19 3.96 -12.18
CA ARG A 184 -8.72 5.29 -12.44
C ARG A 184 -7.97 6.36 -11.66
N ALA A 185 -8.11 7.61 -12.08
CA ALA A 185 -7.41 8.74 -11.47
C ALA A 185 -7.81 8.99 -10.01
N ASP A 186 -9.07 8.75 -9.63
CA ASP A 186 -9.55 8.86 -8.26
C ASP A 186 -8.99 7.73 -7.37
N GLU A 187 -8.93 6.50 -7.89
CA GLU A 187 -8.28 5.35 -7.21
C GLU A 187 -6.80 5.63 -6.96
N LYS A 188 -6.07 6.13 -7.97
CA LYS A 188 -4.65 6.52 -7.83
C LYS A 188 -4.46 7.56 -6.71
N ARG A 189 -5.30 8.59 -6.67
CA ARG A 189 -5.26 9.62 -5.61
C ARG A 189 -5.55 9.04 -4.22
N GLN A 190 -6.46 8.06 -4.15
CA GLN A 190 -6.78 7.41 -2.88
C GLN A 190 -5.62 6.54 -2.40
N LEU A 191 -5.06 5.71 -3.28
CA LEU A 191 -3.87 4.91 -3.01
C LEU A 191 -2.69 5.78 -2.56
N GLU A 192 -2.48 6.92 -3.23
CA GLU A 192 -1.43 7.87 -2.88
C GLU A 192 -1.55 8.42 -1.46
N LYS A 193 -2.76 8.73 -1.01
CA LYS A 193 -2.99 9.13 0.37
C LYS A 193 -2.63 8.02 1.36
N MET A 194 -2.91 6.76 1.01
CA MET A 194 -2.65 5.61 1.87
C MET A 194 -1.15 5.37 2.05
N TYR A 195 -0.37 5.26 0.97
CA TYR A 195 1.06 5.02 1.12
C TYR A 195 1.81 6.24 1.67
N ARG A 196 1.37 7.49 1.40
CA ARG A 196 1.99 8.68 2.02
C ARG A 196 1.84 8.67 3.55
N ALA A 197 0.70 8.22 4.06
CA ALA A 197 0.51 8.07 5.50
C ALA A 197 1.49 7.05 6.10
N GLN A 198 1.75 5.94 5.40
CA GLN A 198 2.74 4.95 5.84
C GLN A 198 4.18 5.44 5.74
N GLN A 199 4.53 6.14 4.65
CA GLN A 199 5.87 6.73 4.50
C GLN A 199 6.17 7.67 5.66
N ASN A 200 5.24 8.57 6.01
CA ASN A 200 5.41 9.45 7.17
C ASN A 200 5.53 8.66 8.48
N TYR A 201 4.78 7.57 8.64
CA TYR A 201 4.87 6.71 9.81
C TYR A 201 6.23 5.99 9.91
N PHE A 202 6.82 5.60 8.77
CA PHE A 202 8.16 5.00 8.66
C PHE A 202 9.28 6.00 8.94
N LEU A 203 9.19 7.23 8.45
CA LEU A 203 10.16 8.27 8.80
C LEU A 203 10.19 8.53 10.31
N ASN A 204 9.03 8.47 10.97
CA ASN A 204 8.97 8.55 12.43
C ASN A 204 9.60 7.33 13.11
N LEU A 205 9.57 6.14 12.49
CA LEU A 205 10.27 4.96 12.98
C LEU A 205 11.79 5.17 12.95
N LEU A 206 12.31 5.69 11.83
CA LEU A 206 13.73 5.98 11.69
C LEU A 206 14.22 7.01 12.72
N LYS A 207 13.45 8.09 12.94
CA LYS A 207 13.73 9.09 13.99
C LYS A 207 13.68 8.48 15.38
N ASP A 208 12.67 7.65 15.66
CA ASP A 208 12.55 6.98 16.96
C ASP A 208 13.73 6.04 17.24
N LYS A 209 14.31 5.47 16.18
CA LYS A 209 15.50 4.62 16.26
C LYS A 209 16.78 5.44 16.46
N GLU A 210 16.94 6.52 15.71
CA GLU A 210 18.05 7.46 15.87
C GLU A 210 18.13 8.01 17.30
N HIS A 211 16.98 8.41 17.87
CA HIS A 211 16.91 9.00 19.20
C HIS A 211 16.68 7.99 20.35
N GLY A 212 16.44 6.71 20.04
CA GLY A 212 16.08 5.71 21.04
C GLY A 212 14.75 5.99 21.78
N THR A 213 13.82 6.71 21.15
CA THR A 213 12.54 7.14 21.75
C THR A 213 11.37 6.19 21.46
N GLY A 214 11.60 5.15 20.63
CA GLY A 214 10.58 4.18 20.24
C GLY A 214 10.04 3.37 21.41
N LYS A 215 8.72 3.45 21.67
CA LYS A 215 8.04 2.66 22.72
C LYS A 215 7.72 1.22 22.29
N MET A 216 7.61 0.99 20.98
CA MET A 216 7.30 -0.33 20.41
C MET A 216 8.59 -0.95 19.85
N PRO A 217 8.85 -2.25 20.07
CA PRO A 217 9.95 -2.95 19.41
C PRO A 217 9.90 -2.75 17.89
N PHE A 218 11.05 -2.41 17.28
CA PHE A 218 11.09 -2.10 15.85
C PHE A 218 10.59 -3.23 14.94
N PRO A 219 10.93 -4.53 15.15
CA PRO A 219 10.38 -5.61 14.34
C PRO A 219 8.84 -5.67 14.40
N GLN A 220 8.27 -5.46 15.60
CA GLN A 220 6.82 -5.41 15.76
C GLN A 220 6.20 -4.23 14.99
N ARG A 221 6.87 -3.08 14.97
CA ARG A 221 6.42 -1.91 14.21
C ARG A 221 6.56 -2.12 12.70
N ILE A 222 7.61 -2.82 12.25
CA ILE A 222 7.79 -3.16 10.83
C ILE A 222 6.69 -4.11 10.36
N ALA A 223 6.38 -5.15 11.14
CA ALA A 223 5.29 -6.08 10.84
C ALA A 223 3.92 -5.38 10.65
N MET A 224 3.73 -4.19 11.25
CA MET A 224 2.51 -3.41 11.04
C MET A 224 2.38 -2.86 9.61
N TYR A 225 3.47 -2.58 8.88
CA TYR A 225 3.40 -2.11 7.49
C TYR A 225 2.91 -3.22 6.56
N GLY A 226 3.44 -4.44 6.70
CA GLY A 226 2.93 -5.63 6.02
C GLY A 226 1.45 -5.82 6.33
N ALA A 227 1.06 -5.83 7.61
CA ALA A 227 -0.34 -5.97 8.02
C ALA A 227 -1.27 -4.88 7.45
N ALA A 228 -0.76 -3.65 7.24
CA ALA A 228 -1.50 -2.51 6.69
C ALA A 228 -1.83 -2.66 5.20
N LEU A 229 -1.09 -3.48 4.44
CA LEU A 229 -1.39 -3.73 3.02
C LEU A 229 -2.79 -4.32 2.80
N ARG A 230 -3.34 -5.02 3.79
CA ARG A 230 -4.75 -5.50 3.74
C ARG A 230 -5.74 -4.36 3.54
N ALA A 231 -5.47 -3.18 4.11
CA ALA A 231 -6.35 -2.04 3.91
C ALA A 231 -6.35 -1.59 2.44
N ALA A 232 -5.18 -1.57 1.79
CA ALA A 232 -5.04 -1.22 0.37
C ALA A 232 -5.70 -2.28 -0.53
N PHE A 233 -5.51 -3.56 -0.21
CA PHE A 233 -6.17 -4.67 -0.88
C PHE A 233 -7.69 -4.55 -0.83
N TYR A 234 -8.27 -4.44 0.36
CA TYR A 234 -9.73 -4.33 0.51
C TYR A 234 -10.29 -3.02 -0.07
N ALA A 235 -9.54 -1.92 0.01
CA ALA A 235 -9.90 -0.69 -0.67
C ALA A 235 -9.96 -0.89 -2.20
N GLY A 236 -8.93 -1.52 -2.78
CA GLY A 236 -8.90 -1.89 -4.20
C GLY A 236 -10.09 -2.77 -4.59
N GLN A 237 -10.39 -3.80 -3.78
CA GLN A 237 -11.52 -4.70 -4.00
C GLN A 237 -12.87 -3.97 -3.98
N VAL A 238 -13.12 -3.14 -2.97
CA VAL A 238 -14.40 -2.44 -2.82
C VAL A 238 -14.57 -1.34 -3.87
N LEU A 239 -13.51 -0.60 -4.18
CA LEU A 239 -13.59 0.57 -5.05
C LEU A 239 -13.58 0.19 -6.53
N ALA A 240 -13.06 -0.97 -6.88
CA ALA A 240 -13.09 -1.53 -8.23
C ALA A 240 -14.51 -1.55 -8.83
N ASP A 241 -15.51 -1.90 -8.01
CA ASP A 241 -16.90 -2.01 -8.44
C ASP A 241 -17.86 -1.38 -7.40
N LEU A 242 -18.29 -0.15 -7.69
CA LEU A 242 -19.25 0.60 -6.88
C LEU A 242 -20.70 0.44 -7.37
N SER A 243 -21.01 -0.64 -8.09
CA SER A 243 -22.36 -0.91 -8.57
C SER A 243 -23.34 -1.13 -7.39
N GLY A 244 -24.61 -0.80 -7.60
CA GLY A 244 -25.63 -0.79 -6.54
C GLY A 244 -26.05 -2.18 -6.04
N ASP A 245 -25.59 -3.22 -6.73
CA ASP A 245 -25.82 -4.64 -6.51
C ASP A 245 -24.60 -5.36 -5.90
N VAL A 246 -23.49 -4.66 -5.67
CA VAL A 246 -22.31 -5.22 -5.01
C VAL A 246 -22.41 -5.03 -3.50
N PHE A 247 -22.37 -6.15 -2.78
CA PHE A 247 -22.41 -6.20 -1.33
C PHE A 247 -21.24 -7.00 -0.77
N TYR A 248 -20.76 -6.56 0.38
CA TYR A 248 -19.71 -7.20 1.15
C TYR A 248 -20.19 -7.43 2.58
N GLN A 249 -19.85 -8.59 3.12
CA GLN A 249 -20.04 -8.91 4.53
C GLN A 249 -18.71 -8.73 5.26
N TRP A 250 -18.75 -7.95 6.33
CA TRP A 250 -17.65 -7.82 7.28
C TRP A 250 -17.67 -9.00 8.25
N THR A 251 -16.58 -9.76 8.25
CA THR A 251 -16.42 -10.96 9.07
C THR A 251 -15.25 -10.81 10.01
N LEU A 252 -15.42 -11.34 11.21
CA LEU A 252 -14.38 -11.39 12.23
C LEU A 252 -13.58 -12.69 12.04
N GLY A 253 -12.25 -12.57 11.92
CA GLY A 253 -11.34 -13.72 11.92
C GLY A 253 -11.15 -14.32 13.32
N ALA A 254 -10.23 -15.29 13.44
CA ALA A 254 -9.95 -15.98 14.70
C ALA A 254 -9.17 -15.14 15.73
N GLN A 255 -8.55 -14.04 15.30
CA GLN A 255 -7.74 -13.17 16.16
C GLN A 255 -8.59 -12.31 17.09
N GLU A 256 -7.95 -11.64 18.06
CA GLU A 256 -8.63 -10.65 18.90
C GLU A 256 -9.16 -9.47 18.08
N HIS A 257 -10.31 -8.94 18.50
CA HIS A 257 -11.00 -7.85 17.83
C HIS A 257 -11.28 -6.70 18.79
N CYS A 258 -11.10 -5.46 18.31
CA CYS A 258 -11.46 -4.29 19.09
C CYS A 258 -12.96 -3.97 19.01
N SER A 259 -13.40 -3.00 19.80
CA SER A 259 -14.79 -2.56 19.82
C SER A 259 -15.27 -2.01 18.47
N ASP A 260 -14.38 -1.36 17.69
CA ASP A 260 -14.68 -0.90 16.33
C ASP A 260 -14.95 -2.05 15.36
N CYS A 261 -14.17 -3.14 15.44
CA CYS A 261 -14.40 -4.33 14.62
C CYS A 261 -15.74 -4.99 14.93
N LEU A 262 -16.09 -5.11 16.21
CA LEU A 262 -17.38 -5.65 16.65
C LEU A 262 -18.55 -4.77 16.17
N LYS A 263 -18.38 -3.44 16.20
CA LYS A 263 -19.34 -2.49 15.63
C LYS A 263 -19.48 -2.73 14.13
N LEU A 264 -18.39 -2.79 13.37
CA LEU A 264 -18.42 -3.00 11.91
C LEU A 264 -19.07 -4.33 11.53
N ALA A 265 -18.80 -5.42 12.24
CA ALA A 265 -19.41 -6.73 11.99
C ALA A 265 -20.92 -6.78 12.31
N ARG A 266 -21.44 -5.86 13.12
CA ARG A 266 -22.87 -5.80 13.52
C ARG A 266 -23.62 -4.61 12.92
N SER A 267 -22.92 -3.70 12.26
CA SER A 267 -23.49 -2.48 11.70
C SER A 267 -23.91 -2.68 10.24
N GLY A 268 -23.94 -1.59 9.46
CA GLY A 268 -24.53 -1.57 8.14
C GLY A 268 -26.04 -1.38 8.17
N ARG A 269 -26.63 -1.14 7.00
CA ARG A 269 -28.08 -0.88 6.88
C ARG A 269 -28.96 -2.06 7.30
N TRP A 270 -28.42 -3.26 7.28
CA TRP A 270 -29.10 -4.49 7.70
C TRP A 270 -28.76 -4.93 9.12
N ARG A 271 -27.86 -4.22 9.83
CA ARG A 271 -27.37 -4.59 11.17
C ARG A 271 -26.84 -6.02 11.24
N SER A 272 -26.12 -6.43 10.19
CA SER A 272 -25.61 -7.79 10.01
C SER A 272 -24.15 -7.81 9.55
N GLY A 273 -23.49 -6.65 9.55
CA GLY A 273 -22.17 -6.48 8.96
C GLY A 273 -22.19 -6.50 7.42
N VAL A 274 -23.36 -6.51 6.79
CA VAL A 274 -23.49 -6.42 5.34
C VAL A 274 -23.60 -4.96 4.91
N TYR A 275 -22.74 -4.58 3.96
CA TYR A 275 -22.63 -3.25 3.39
C TYR A 275 -22.67 -3.34 1.87
N SER A 276 -23.29 -2.37 1.21
CA SER A 276 -23.03 -2.15 -0.21
C SER A 276 -21.62 -1.57 -0.41
N ALA A 277 -21.04 -1.78 -1.60
CA ALA A 277 -19.73 -1.22 -1.94
C ALA A 277 -19.69 0.32 -1.77
N LYS A 278 -20.78 1.01 -2.13
CA LYS A 278 -20.93 2.47 -1.94
C LYS A 278 -20.94 2.90 -0.48
N GLU A 279 -21.38 2.03 0.42
CA GLU A 279 -21.39 2.34 1.85
C GLU A 279 -19.98 2.20 2.43
N LEU A 280 -19.29 1.11 2.13
CA LEU A 280 -17.90 0.92 2.53
C LEU A 280 -17.00 2.01 1.97
N SER A 281 -17.19 2.43 0.71
CA SER A 281 -16.39 3.53 0.14
C SER A 281 -16.63 4.88 0.83
N ARG A 282 -17.83 5.12 1.37
CA ARG A 282 -18.13 6.33 2.17
C ARG A 282 -17.59 6.25 3.58
N ILE A 283 -17.60 5.07 4.20
CA ILE A 283 -16.99 4.84 5.51
C ILE A 283 -15.47 5.03 5.38
N GLY A 284 -14.87 4.45 4.34
CA GLY A 284 -13.44 4.55 4.07
C GLY A 284 -12.56 3.75 5.04
N VAL A 285 -13.16 2.82 5.80
CA VAL A 285 -12.46 1.95 6.73
C VAL A 285 -12.52 0.54 6.21
N PHE A 286 -11.36 -0.08 6.12
CA PHE A 286 -11.18 -1.43 5.59
C PHE A 286 -10.42 -2.29 6.61
N PRO A 287 -10.52 -3.62 6.55
CA PRO A 287 -9.74 -4.49 7.43
C PRO A 287 -8.24 -4.22 7.29
N GLY A 288 -7.53 -4.20 8.42
CA GLY A 288 -6.10 -3.83 8.48
C GLY A 288 -5.83 -2.33 8.43
N SER A 289 -6.86 -1.48 8.39
CA SER A 289 -6.67 -0.02 8.45
C SER A 289 -6.23 0.44 9.84
N GLY A 290 -5.27 1.37 9.86
CA GLY A 290 -4.82 2.02 11.10
C GLY A 290 -5.86 2.91 11.78
N ASP A 291 -7.05 3.08 11.18
CA ASP A 291 -8.12 3.95 11.68
C ASP A 291 -9.02 3.28 12.72
N THR A 292 -8.87 1.96 12.93
CA THR A 292 -9.57 1.21 13.99
C THR A 292 -8.76 1.16 15.28
N GLN A 293 -9.39 0.93 16.43
CA GLN A 293 -8.69 0.75 17.72
C GLN A 293 -7.61 -0.35 17.70
N CYS A 294 -7.84 -1.46 17.01
CA CYS A 294 -6.84 -2.53 16.87
C CYS A 294 -5.74 -2.21 15.84
N VAL A 295 -5.85 -1.06 15.16
CA VAL A 295 -4.93 -0.63 14.10
C VAL A 295 -4.84 -1.75 13.04
N THR A 296 -3.65 -2.27 12.75
CA THR A 296 -3.42 -3.26 11.70
C THR A 296 -3.52 -4.71 12.20
N LYS A 297 -3.82 -4.93 13.49
CA LYS A 297 -3.77 -6.26 14.14
C LYS A 297 -5.03 -7.11 13.98
N CYS A 298 -6.17 -6.56 13.54
CA CYS A 298 -7.41 -7.35 13.48
C CYS A 298 -7.34 -8.49 12.45
N GLY A 299 -8.07 -9.57 12.72
CA GLY A 299 -8.33 -10.66 11.79
C GLY A 299 -9.46 -10.42 10.79
N CYS A 300 -9.99 -9.19 10.70
CA CYS A 300 -11.20 -8.92 9.92
C CYS A 300 -11.01 -9.18 8.41
N THR A 301 -12.09 -9.60 7.76
CA THR A 301 -12.15 -9.83 6.31
C THR A 301 -13.40 -9.22 5.71
N LEU A 302 -13.36 -8.99 4.39
CA LEU A 302 -14.55 -8.68 3.59
C LEU A 302 -14.78 -9.80 2.59
N HIS A 303 -15.99 -10.36 2.58
CA HIS A 303 -16.41 -11.33 1.58
C HIS A 303 -17.54 -10.75 0.75
N ARG A 304 -17.44 -10.88 -0.58
CA ARG A 304 -18.57 -10.54 -1.47
C ARG A 304 -19.74 -11.45 -1.11
N CYS A 305 -20.94 -10.89 -1.02
CA CYS A 305 -22.14 -11.63 -0.63
C CYS A 305 -23.35 -11.20 -1.45
N ALA A 306 -24.39 -12.03 -1.43
CA ALA A 306 -25.67 -11.65 -2.01
C ALA A 306 -26.34 -10.53 -1.19
N ARG A 307 -27.10 -9.69 -1.88
CA ARG A 307 -27.94 -8.69 -1.20
C ARG A 307 -28.90 -9.38 -0.21
N PRO A 308 -29.00 -8.92 1.05
CA PRO A 308 -29.98 -9.47 1.98
C PRO A 308 -31.41 -9.28 1.45
N LYS A 309 -32.24 -10.33 1.56
CA LYS A 309 -33.66 -10.32 1.14
C LYS A 309 -34.50 -9.40 2.01
N GLU A 310 -34.11 -9.22 3.27
CA GLU A 310 -34.80 -8.36 4.23
C GLU A 310 -34.70 -6.88 3.84
N LYS A 311 -35.73 -6.11 4.21
CA LYS A 311 -35.67 -4.66 4.13
C LYS A 311 -34.58 -4.13 5.10
N PRO A 312 -33.82 -3.09 4.72
CA PRO A 312 -32.90 -2.40 5.62
C PRO A 312 -33.57 -2.06 6.96
N LYS A 313 -32.91 -2.39 8.07
CA LYS A 313 -33.38 -2.11 9.45
C LYS A 313 -33.03 -0.69 9.93
N GLY A 314 -32.22 0.04 9.16
CA GLY A 314 -31.84 1.43 9.43
C GLY A 314 -31.94 2.33 8.20
N GLY A 315 -31.94 3.64 8.45
CA GLY A 315 -31.86 4.69 7.42
C GLY A 315 -30.53 4.66 6.64
N ALA A 316 -30.23 5.71 5.89
CA ALA A 316 -28.86 5.92 5.40
C ALA A 316 -27.90 5.82 6.60
N LEU A 317 -26.78 5.12 6.46
CA LEU A 317 -25.81 4.86 7.55
C LEU A 317 -25.73 6.05 8.50
N ALA A 318 -26.32 5.90 9.69
CA ALA A 318 -26.07 6.80 10.80
C ALA A 318 -24.56 6.83 11.00
N SER A 319 -23.99 7.99 11.35
CA SER A 319 -22.55 8.16 11.55
C SER A 319 -22.02 6.99 12.37
N LEU A 320 -21.13 6.21 11.77
CA LEU A 320 -20.47 5.13 12.48
C LEU A 320 -19.39 5.79 13.34
N ASP A 321 -19.69 5.94 14.63
CA ASP A 321 -18.76 6.51 15.59
C ASP A 321 -17.70 5.46 15.93
N LEU A 322 -16.69 5.39 15.06
CA LEU A 322 -15.47 4.63 15.26
C LEU A 322 -14.57 5.41 16.20
N ILE A 323 -14.05 4.73 17.22
CA ILE A 323 -13.28 5.39 18.27
C ILE A 323 -11.91 5.77 17.71
N GLY A 324 -11.19 4.81 17.13
CA GLY A 324 -9.90 5.01 16.44
C GLY A 324 -8.81 5.75 17.23
N PRO A 325 -7.52 5.62 16.85
CA PRO A 325 -6.46 6.42 17.47
C PRO A 325 -6.54 7.92 17.11
N HIS A 326 -7.28 8.27 16.05
CA HIS A 326 -7.38 9.64 15.54
C HIS A 326 -8.63 10.41 15.99
N GLY A 327 -9.52 9.80 16.79
CA GLY A 327 -10.75 10.40 17.33
C GLY A 327 -11.75 10.90 16.26
N ASN A 328 -13.00 10.42 16.28
CA ASN A 328 -14.15 10.90 15.46
C ASN A 328 -13.82 11.45 14.06
N SER A 329 -12.85 10.86 13.35
CA SER A 329 -12.35 11.37 12.06
C SER A 329 -13.38 11.23 10.93
N PHE A 330 -14.54 10.66 11.25
CA PHE A 330 -15.64 10.34 10.35
C PHE A 330 -16.85 11.29 10.44
N ALA A 331 -16.90 12.19 11.44
CA ALA A 331 -18.11 12.96 11.75
C ALA A 331 -18.45 14.08 10.74
N GLY A 332 -17.48 14.61 9.99
CA GLY A 332 -17.74 15.75 9.07
C GLY A 332 -17.33 15.50 7.62
N ASN A 333 -16.10 15.04 7.44
CA ASN A 333 -15.46 14.84 6.14
C ASN A 333 -14.52 13.64 6.27
N GLY A 334 -15.06 12.42 6.36
CA GLY A 334 -14.23 11.20 6.43
C GLY A 334 -13.06 11.32 5.45
N ARG A 335 -11.88 10.79 5.79
CA ARG A 335 -10.54 10.98 5.16
C ARG A 335 -10.49 11.05 3.61
N PHE A 336 -11.54 10.59 2.94
CA PHE A 336 -11.75 10.53 1.50
C PHE A 336 -12.67 11.63 0.91
N GLY A 337 -13.20 12.53 1.75
CA GLY A 337 -14.04 13.68 1.38
C GLY A 337 -15.40 13.29 0.81
N ARG A 338 -16.47 13.42 1.61
CA ARG A 338 -17.86 13.16 1.16
C ARG A 338 -18.19 13.87 -0.16
N THR A 339 -17.68 15.09 -0.36
CA THR A 339 -17.94 15.92 -1.55
C THR A 339 -17.25 15.41 -2.82
N ALA A 340 -15.99 14.96 -2.74
CA ALA A 340 -15.29 14.42 -3.90
C ALA A 340 -15.89 13.08 -4.34
N LEU A 341 -16.25 12.23 -3.37
CA LEU A 341 -16.89 10.93 -3.63
C LEU A 341 -18.34 11.09 -4.10
N ALA A 342 -19.10 12.03 -3.53
CA ALA A 342 -20.45 12.35 -4.00
C ALA A 342 -20.46 12.87 -5.44
N ASN A 343 -19.48 13.71 -5.81
CA ASN A 343 -19.32 14.18 -7.18
C ASN A 343 -18.91 13.05 -8.14
N ALA A 344 -18.05 12.12 -7.71
CA ALA A 344 -17.74 10.92 -8.48
C ALA A 344 -19.00 10.04 -8.66
N VAL A 345 -19.71 9.72 -7.57
CA VAL A 345 -20.96 8.94 -7.62
C VAL A 345 -22.05 9.63 -8.44
N ALA A 346 -22.11 10.97 -8.47
CA ALA A 346 -23.02 11.72 -9.32
C ALA A 346 -22.61 11.64 -10.81
N ARG A 347 -21.31 11.62 -11.13
CA ARG A 347 -20.80 11.40 -12.50
C ARG A 347 -21.00 9.96 -12.97
N TYR A 348 -20.91 8.99 -12.07
CA TYR A 348 -21.11 7.56 -12.35
C TYR A 348 -22.54 7.08 -12.11
N GLY A 349 -23.39 7.95 -11.59
CA GLY A 349 -24.81 7.73 -11.43
C GLY A 349 -25.47 7.79 -12.79
N TRP A 350 -25.66 6.63 -13.42
CA TRP A 350 -26.81 6.45 -14.31
C TRP A 350 -28.01 6.97 -13.55
N THR A 351 -28.54 8.12 -13.98
CA THR A 351 -29.78 8.66 -13.46
C THR A 351 -30.88 7.69 -13.88
N HIS A 352 -31.12 6.67 -13.06
CA HIS A 352 -32.38 5.93 -13.13
C HIS A 352 -33.47 6.88 -12.61
N LYS A 353 -33.83 7.88 -13.41
CA LYS A 353 -35.13 8.55 -13.32
C LYS A 353 -36.18 7.56 -13.81
N GLY A 354 -36.37 6.49 -13.04
CA GLY A 354 -37.67 5.82 -13.03
C GLY A 354 -38.62 6.83 -12.41
N LYS A 355 -39.47 7.45 -13.24
CA LYS A 355 -40.64 8.16 -12.75
C LYS A 355 -41.39 7.21 -11.81
N ARG A 356 -41.73 7.70 -10.62
CA ARG A 356 -42.64 7.03 -9.70
C ARG A 356 -43.99 6.82 -10.37
#